data_AF-Q8BT78-F1
#
_entry.id   AF-Q8BT78-F1
#
_cell.length_a   1.000
_cell.length_b   1.000
_cell.length_c   1.000
_cell.angle_alpha   90.00
_cell.angle_beta   90.00
_cell.angle_gamma   90.00
#
_symmetry.space_group_name_H-M   'P 1'
#
loop_
_entity.id
_entity.type
_entity.pdbx_description
1 polymer ?
#
loop_
_entity_poly.entity_id
_entity_poly.type
_entity_poly.pdbx_seq_one_letter_code
_entity_poly.pdbx_strand_id
1 'polypeptide(L)'
;GCGGDGGAAAPAAGETGPDARLEAALADVPELARLLEIDPYLKPFAADFQRRYKKFSQVLHDIGENEGGIDKFSRGYESFGIHRCSDGGIYCKEWAPGAEGVFLTGEFSKYF
;
A
#
# COMPACT_ATOMS: atom_id res chain seq x y z
N GLY A 1 -24.22 -9.70 -50.93
CA GLY A 1 -23.34 -10.79 -50.50
C GLY A 1 -22.50 -10.26 -49.36
N CYS A 2 -22.67 -10.83 -48.17
CA CYS A 2 -21.84 -10.50 -47.01
C CYS A 2 -20.45 -11.10 -47.21
N GLY A 3 -19.42 -10.25 -47.30
CA GLY A 3 -18.03 -10.66 -47.16
C GLY A 3 -17.68 -10.67 -45.69
N GLY A 4 -17.28 -11.84 -45.18
CA GLY A 4 -16.84 -12.02 -43.81
C GLY A 4 -15.34 -11.75 -43.70
N ASP A 5 -14.98 -10.82 -42.82
CA ASP A 5 -13.61 -10.68 -42.34
C ASP A 5 -13.44 -11.58 -41.11
N GLY A 6 -12.86 -12.76 -41.35
CA GLY A 6 -12.27 -13.57 -40.32
C GLY A 6 -10.93 -12.96 -39.92
N GLY A 7 -10.81 -12.52 -38.67
CA GLY A 7 -9.60 -11.92 -38.13
C GLY A 7 -9.42 -12.21 -36.64
N ALA A 8 -8.74 -13.31 -36.36
CA ALA A 8 -8.02 -13.69 -35.15
C ALA A 8 -8.66 -13.36 -33.78
N ALA A 9 -9.22 -14.40 -33.13
CA ALA A 9 -9.36 -14.41 -31.69
C ALA A 9 -7.97 -14.24 -31.04
N ALA A 10 -7.83 -13.22 -30.19
CA ALA A 10 -6.70 -13.10 -29.28
C ALA A 10 -6.57 -14.39 -28.45
N PRO A 11 -5.36 -14.89 -28.18
CA PRO A 11 -5.21 -16.07 -27.34
C PRO A 11 -5.75 -15.74 -25.95
N ALA A 12 -6.74 -16.51 -25.50
CA ALA A 12 -7.22 -16.49 -24.13
C ALA A 12 -6.01 -16.66 -23.21
N ALA A 13 -5.83 -15.75 -22.26
CA ALA A 13 -4.83 -15.84 -21.22
C ALA A 13 -4.91 -17.25 -20.60
N GLY A 14 -3.89 -18.07 -20.87
CA GLY A 14 -3.88 -19.47 -20.47
C GLY A 14 -4.13 -19.57 -18.97
N GLU A 15 -5.19 -20.29 -18.60
CA GLU A 15 -5.48 -20.62 -17.22
C GLU A 15 -4.35 -21.51 -16.69
N THR A 16 -3.33 -20.90 -16.10
CA THR A 16 -2.37 -21.62 -15.26
C THR A 16 -3.18 -22.35 -14.20
N GLY A 17 -3.07 -23.67 -14.18
CA GLY A 17 -3.87 -24.53 -13.29
C GLY A 17 -3.71 -24.14 -11.80
N PRO A 18 -4.67 -24.53 -10.95
CA PRO A 18 -4.66 -24.19 -9.52
C PRO A 18 -3.34 -24.57 -8.84
N ASP A 19 -2.73 -25.69 -9.24
CA ASP A 19 -1.45 -26.15 -8.71
C ASP A 19 -0.30 -25.21 -9.08
N ALA A 20 -0.24 -24.71 -10.32
CA ALA A 20 0.79 -23.76 -10.74
C ALA A 20 0.70 -22.42 -10.00
N ARG A 21 -0.52 -21.97 -9.67
CA ARG A 21 -0.76 -20.75 -8.87
C ARG A 21 -0.35 -20.95 -7.41
N LEU A 22 -0.58 -22.14 -6.87
CA LEU A 22 -0.16 -22.52 -5.53
C LEU A 22 1.37 -22.54 -5.42
N GLU A 23 2.06 -23.20 -6.36
CA GLU A 23 3.53 -23.24 -6.40
C GLU A 23 4.14 -21.85 -6.52
N ALA A 24 3.60 -21.00 -7.40
CA ALA A 24 4.07 -19.62 -7.54
C ALA A 24 3.89 -18.80 -6.25
N ALA A 25 2.79 -19.01 -5.53
CA ALA A 25 2.55 -18.33 -4.27
C ALA A 25 3.49 -18.82 -3.15
N LEU A 26 3.76 -20.14 -3.10
CA LEU A 26 4.69 -20.73 -2.13
C LEU A 26 6.13 -20.22 -2.32
N ALA A 27 6.53 -19.94 -3.56
CA ALA A 27 7.84 -19.37 -3.85
C ALA A 27 7.95 -17.87 -3.45
N ASP A 28 6.89 -17.09 -3.66
CA ASP A 28 6.92 -15.64 -3.48
C ASP A 28 6.57 -15.18 -2.04
N VAL A 29 5.75 -15.95 -1.31
CA VAL A 29 5.20 -15.56 -0.01
C VAL A 29 5.91 -16.31 1.11
N PRO A 30 6.70 -15.62 1.96
CA PRO A 30 7.36 -16.23 3.10
C PRO A 30 6.35 -16.91 4.03
N GLU A 31 6.74 -18.06 4.59
CA GLU A 31 5.95 -18.82 5.58
C GLU A 31 4.56 -19.29 5.09
N LEU A 32 4.23 -19.15 3.80
CA LEU A 32 2.92 -19.57 3.28
C LEU A 32 2.69 -21.07 3.46
N ALA A 33 3.72 -21.89 3.26
CA ALA A 33 3.63 -23.34 3.48
C ALA A 33 3.11 -23.68 4.88
N ARG A 34 3.71 -23.06 5.91
CA ARG A 34 3.31 -23.24 7.31
C ARG A 34 1.89 -22.77 7.57
N LEU A 35 1.46 -21.66 6.97
CA LEU A 35 0.08 -21.20 7.09
C LEU A 35 -0.91 -22.21 6.50
N LEU A 36 -0.58 -22.80 5.34
CA LEU A 36 -1.43 -23.80 4.67
C LEU A 36 -1.41 -25.17 5.37
N GLU A 37 -0.39 -25.47 6.17
CA GLU A 37 -0.38 -26.62 7.09
C GLU A 37 -1.35 -26.41 8.25
N ILE A 38 -1.40 -25.19 8.81
CA ILE A 38 -2.31 -24.83 9.90
C ILE A 38 -3.76 -24.80 9.39
N ASP A 39 -3.99 -24.23 8.21
CA ASP A 39 -5.31 -24.17 7.58
C ASP A 39 -5.27 -24.53 6.08
N PRO A 40 -5.50 -25.82 5.76
CA PRO A 40 -5.52 -26.29 4.38
C PRO A 40 -6.64 -25.71 3.51
N TYR A 41 -7.71 -25.14 4.11
CA TYR A 41 -8.81 -24.54 3.35
C TYR A 41 -8.39 -23.25 2.63
N LEU A 42 -7.22 -22.70 2.96
CA LEU A 42 -6.66 -21.50 2.33
C LEU A 42 -5.97 -21.78 0.99
N LYS A 43 -5.69 -23.05 0.64
CA LYS A 43 -4.98 -23.43 -0.61
C LYS A 43 -5.59 -22.85 -1.89
N PRO A 44 -6.93 -22.82 -2.08
CA PRO A 44 -7.53 -22.23 -3.28
C PRO A 44 -7.26 -20.73 -3.43
N PHE A 45 -6.88 -20.04 -2.35
CA PHE A 45 -6.64 -18.59 -2.33
C PHE A 45 -5.16 -18.22 -2.42
N ALA A 46 -4.28 -19.17 -2.76
CA ALA A 46 -2.83 -18.95 -2.84
C ALA A 46 -2.44 -17.75 -3.73
N ALA A 47 -3.12 -17.58 -4.87
CA ALA A 47 -2.91 -16.43 -5.76
C ALA A 47 -3.24 -15.08 -5.09
N ASP A 48 -4.21 -15.04 -4.17
CA ASP A 48 -4.54 -13.83 -3.41
C ASP A 48 -3.44 -13.49 -2.41
N PHE A 49 -2.87 -14.49 -1.73
CA PHE A 49 -1.73 -14.28 -0.83
C PHE A 49 -0.53 -13.73 -1.60
N GLN A 50 -0.20 -14.31 -2.75
CA GLN A 50 0.86 -13.82 -3.62
C GLN A 50 0.65 -12.36 -4.04
N ARG A 51 -0.57 -12.02 -4.50
CA ARG A 51 -0.90 -10.64 -4.90
C ARG A 51 -0.78 -9.66 -3.72
N ARG A 52 -1.31 -10.03 -2.55
CA ARG A 52 -1.25 -9.19 -1.35
C ARG A 52 0.19 -8.97 -0.88
N TYR A 53 1.00 -10.01 -0.88
CA TYR A 53 2.40 -9.92 -0.47
C TYR A 53 3.23 -9.06 -1.43
N LYS A 54 3.00 -9.17 -2.74
CA LYS A 54 3.62 -8.28 -3.72
C LYS A 54 3.26 -6.81 -3.49
N LYS A 55 1.98 -6.52 -3.25
CA LYS A 55 1.53 -5.15 -2.93
C LYS A 55 2.15 -4.63 -1.62
N PHE A 56 2.19 -5.47 -0.58
CA PHE A 56 2.86 -5.14 0.67
C PHE A 56 4.33 -4.82 0.46
N SER A 57 5.05 -5.69 -0.24
CA SER A 57 6.49 -5.55 -0.50
C SER A 57 6.79 -4.29 -1.31
N GLN A 58 5.97 -4.00 -2.33
CA GLN A 58 6.09 -2.78 -3.12
C GLN A 58 5.88 -1.54 -2.27
N VAL A 59 4.80 -1.46 -1.49
CA VAL A 59 4.54 -0.30 -0.62
C VAL A 59 5.63 -0.14 0.45
N LEU A 60 6.11 -1.22 1.04
CA LEU A 60 7.19 -1.18 2.01
C LEU A 60 8.51 -0.70 1.38
N HIS A 61 8.79 -1.12 0.14
CA HIS A 61 9.93 -0.63 -0.63
C HIS A 61 9.79 0.86 -0.93
N ASP A 62 8.62 1.31 -1.40
CA ASP A 62 8.37 2.72 -1.69
C ASP A 62 8.51 3.60 -0.44
N ILE A 63 8.07 3.12 0.73
CA ILE A 63 8.32 3.79 2.03
C ILE A 63 9.82 3.79 2.35
N GLY A 64 10.53 2.70 2.07
CA GLY A 64 11.98 2.60 2.22
C GLY A 64 12.73 3.68 1.45
N GLU A 65 12.43 3.79 0.15
CA GLU A 65 13.10 4.72 -0.77
C GLU A 65 12.72 6.18 -0.50
N ASN A 66 11.45 6.47 -0.22
CA ASN A 66 10.95 7.85 -0.14
C ASN A 66 10.96 8.44 1.28
N GLU A 67 10.79 7.61 2.30
CA GLU A 67 10.61 8.06 3.69
C GLU A 67 11.74 7.59 4.62
N GLY A 68 12.71 6.83 4.07
CA GLY A 68 13.85 6.31 4.82
C GLY A 68 13.49 5.15 5.75
N GLY A 69 12.45 4.40 5.40
CA GLY A 69 12.00 3.20 6.10
C GLY A 69 10.84 3.42 7.06
N ILE A 70 10.21 2.31 7.47
CA ILE A 70 8.96 2.34 8.24
C ILE A 70 9.10 3.01 9.61
N ASP A 71 10.28 2.92 10.25
CA ASP A 71 10.56 3.60 11.52
C ASP A 71 10.40 5.12 11.38
N LYS A 72 11.09 5.71 10.39
CA LYS A 72 11.04 7.16 10.15
C LYS A 72 9.65 7.60 9.69
N PHE A 73 9.05 6.84 8.77
CA PHE A 73 7.70 7.12 8.28
C PHE A 73 6.65 7.16 9.39
N SER A 74 6.73 6.22 10.35
CA SER A 74 5.79 6.13 11.47
C SER A 74 5.88 7.29 12.48
N ARG A 75 6.96 8.08 12.43
CA ARG A 75 7.22 9.20 13.34
C ARG A 75 6.75 10.55 12.81
N GLY A 76 5.74 10.54 11.95
CA GLY A 76 5.09 11.76 11.44
C GLY A 76 4.66 12.73 12.54
N TYR A 77 4.27 12.22 13.72
CA TYR A 77 3.91 13.04 14.88
C TYR A 77 5.02 13.97 15.38
N GLU A 78 6.30 13.69 15.07
CA GLU A 78 7.42 14.56 15.46
C GLU A 78 7.42 15.89 14.69
N SER A 79 6.61 16.00 13.63
CA SER A 79 6.57 17.19 12.78
C SER A 79 5.17 17.63 12.39
N PHE A 80 4.22 16.73 12.16
CA PHE A 80 2.81 17.08 11.98
C PHE A 80 2.19 17.48 13.32
N GLY A 81 1.18 18.36 13.27
CA GLY A 81 0.58 18.97 14.45
C GLY A 81 1.31 20.24 14.89
N ILE A 82 1.27 20.53 16.20
CA ILE A 82 1.76 21.77 16.80
C ILE A 82 2.92 21.44 17.75
N HIS A 83 4.07 22.07 17.53
CA HIS A 83 5.31 21.82 18.27
C HIS A 83 5.93 23.13 18.75
N ARG A 84 6.40 23.17 20.00
CA ARG A 84 7.20 24.29 20.49
C ARG A 84 8.68 24.07 20.16
N CYS A 85 9.27 25.04 19.48
CA CYS A 85 10.69 25.05 19.14
C CYS A 85 11.55 25.40 20.36
N SER A 86 12.83 25.02 20.31
CA SER A 86 13.81 25.30 21.37
C SER A 86 14.07 26.79 21.59
N ASP A 87 13.89 27.61 20.56
CA ASP A 87 13.98 29.08 20.60
C ASP A 87 12.71 29.75 21.15
N GLY A 88 11.69 28.97 21.50
CA GLY A 88 10.40 29.45 22.00
C GLY A 88 9.34 29.73 20.93
N GLY A 89 9.67 29.57 19.64
CA GLY A 89 8.70 29.63 18.56
C GLY A 89 7.72 28.46 18.53
N ILE A 90 6.70 28.54 17.68
CA ILE A 90 5.73 27.46 17.43
C ILE A 90 5.84 27.03 15.96
N TYR A 91 6.07 25.74 15.74
CA TYR A 91 6.03 25.10 14.42
C TYR A 91 4.72 24.33 14.27
N CYS A 92 4.03 24.56 13.16
CA CYS A 92 2.76 23.90 12.86
C CYS A 92 2.79 23.33 11.44
N LYS A 93 2.38 22.08 11.29
CA LYS A 93 2.26 21.42 9.99
C LYS A 93 1.01 20.57 9.92
N GLU A 94 0.23 20.76 8.86
CA GLU A 94 -0.99 20.03 8.59
C GLU A 94 -1.02 19.58 7.12
N TRP A 95 -1.66 18.45 6.85
CA TRP A 95 -1.91 18.02 5.47
C TRP A 95 -3.31 18.42 5.04
N ALA A 96 -3.41 19.51 4.28
CA ALA A 96 -4.69 20.05 3.80
C ALA A 96 -4.62 20.40 2.29
N PRO A 97 -4.46 19.41 1.40
CA PRO A 97 -4.21 19.63 -0.02
C PRO A 97 -5.36 20.33 -0.76
N GLY A 98 -6.57 20.31 -0.22
CA GLY A 98 -7.75 20.96 -0.79
C GLY A 98 -8.09 22.33 -0.20
N ALA A 99 -7.28 22.86 0.72
CA ALA A 99 -7.56 24.13 1.38
C ALA A 99 -7.07 25.32 0.55
N GLU A 100 -7.89 26.36 0.44
CA GLU A 100 -7.48 27.65 -0.15
C GLU A 100 -6.57 28.43 0.81
N GLY A 101 -6.78 28.27 2.12
CA GLY A 101 -5.94 28.84 3.16
C GLY A 101 -6.07 28.05 4.46
N VAL A 102 -4.97 28.01 5.22
CA VAL A 102 -4.90 27.35 6.52
C VAL A 102 -4.46 28.38 7.55
N PHE A 103 -5.21 28.48 8.65
CA PHE A 103 -4.97 29.41 9.74
C PHE A 103 -5.04 28.67 11.08
N LEU A 104 -4.22 29.11 12.04
CA LEU A 104 -4.19 28.56 13.39
C LEU A 104 -4.87 29.55 14.35
N THR A 105 -5.87 29.08 15.09
CA THR A 105 -6.68 29.89 16.03
C THR A 105 -6.99 29.09 17.30
N GLY A 106 -7.36 29.77 18.38
CA GLY A 106 -7.70 29.19 19.68
C GLY A 106 -7.71 30.24 20.80
N GLU A 107 -7.77 29.80 22.06
CA GLU A 107 -7.77 30.70 23.25
C GLU A 107 -6.52 31.60 23.34
N PHE A 108 -5.40 31.17 22.73
CA PHE A 108 -4.18 32.00 22.63
C PHE A 108 -4.29 33.15 21.63
N SER A 109 -5.36 33.20 20.83
CA SER A 109 -5.60 34.20 19.79
C SER A 109 -6.68 35.19 20.23
N LYS A 110 -6.54 36.45 19.84
CA LYS A 110 -7.45 37.58 20.18
C LYS A 110 -8.86 37.52 19.56
N TYR A 111 -9.26 36.35 19.08
CA TYR A 111 -10.51 36.14 18.33
C TYR A 111 -11.51 35.28 19.09
N PHE A 112 -11.19 34.90 20.34
CA PHE A 112 -12.08 34.32 21.34
C PHE A 112 -11.88 35.02 22.69
#